data_AF-A0A2R6QSP9-F1
#
_entry.id   AF-A0A2R6QSP9-F1
#
_cell.length_a   1.000
_cell.length_b   1.000
_cell.length_c   1.000
_cell.angle_alpha   90.00
_cell.angle_beta   90.00
_cell.angle_gamma   90.00
#
_symmetry.space_group_name_H-M   'P 1'
#
loop_
_entity.id
_entity.type
_entity.pdbx_description
1 polymer ?
#
loop_
_entity_poly.entity_id
_entity_poly.type
_entity_poly.pdbx_seq_one_letter_code
_entity_poly.pdbx_strand_id
1 'polypeptide(L)' 'MASLPTTQIILSLQSLVLLIASVHGNGGVVEARKEREFDYFALSLQWPGTYCQKTRHCCSSNACFRGWIMA' A
#
# COMPACT_ATOMS: atom_id res chain seq x y z
N MET A 1 38.46 35.00 19.41
CA MET A 1 37.10 34.45 19.57
C MET A 1 36.44 34.40 18.20
N ALA A 2 36.77 33.38 17.40
CA ALA A 2 36.23 33.17 16.04
C ALA A 2 36.04 31.67 15.74
N SER A 3 35.89 30.85 16.79
CA SER A 3 35.91 29.38 16.68
C SER A 3 34.53 28.73 16.80
N LEU A 4 33.46 29.48 17.09
CA LEU A 4 32.10 28.93 17.13
C LEU A 4 31.55 28.54 15.74
N PRO A 5 31.64 29.36 14.68
CA PRO A 5 31.01 28.97 13.41
C PRO A 5 31.75 27.82 12.74
N THR A 6 33.08 27.76 12.86
CA THR A 6 33.90 26.71 12.27
C THR A 6 33.69 25.36 12.95
N THR A 7 33.59 25.32 14.28
CA THR A 7 33.28 24.08 15.00
C THR A 7 31.87 23.58 14.71
N GLN A 8 30.88 24.47 14.59
CA GLN A 8 29.51 24.13 14.19
C GLN A 8 29.43 23.56 12.77
N ILE A 9 30.17 24.15 11.82
CA ILE A 9 30.29 23.63 10.45
C ILE A 9 30.96 22.26 10.44
N ILE A 10 32.04 22.07 11.21
CA ILE A 10 32.71 20.77 11.29
C ILE A 10 31.76 19.71 11.87
N LEU A 11 31.02 20.02 12.93
CA LEU A 11 30.04 19.12 13.55
C LEU A 11 28.92 18.72 12.57
N SER A 12 28.41 19.68 11.78
CA SER A 12 27.35 19.39 10.80
C SER A 12 27.85 18.55 9.62
N LEU A 13 29.09 18.77 9.16
CA LEU A 13 29.71 17.92 8.14
C LEU A 13 29.95 16.49 8.65
N GLN A 14 30.43 16.32 9.88
CA GLN A 14 30.70 15.00 10.46
C GLN A 14 29.41 14.18 10.66
N SER A 15 28.33 14.81 11.11
CA SER A 15 27.03 14.14 11.26
C SER A 15 26.44 13.74 9.90
N LEU A 16 26.58 14.59 8.88
CA LEU A 16 26.13 14.29 7.52
C LEU A 16 26.87 13.08 6.92
N VAL A 17 28.19 13.01 7.07
CA VAL A 17 29.00 11.87 6.60
C VAL A 17 28.58 10.58 7.30
N LEU A 18 28.31 10.62 8.62
CA LEU A 18 27.83 9.46 9.37
C LEU A 18 26.47 8.97 8.87
N LEU A 19 25.54 9.89 8.55
CA LEU A 19 24.24 9.56 7.99
C LEU A 19 24.37 8.92 6.60
N ILE A 20 25.21 9.48 5.73
CA ILE A 20 25.45 8.92 4.39
C ILE A 20 26.07 7.53 4.52
N ALA A 21 27.05 7.33 5.40
CA ALA A 21 27.67 6.02 5.64
C ALA A 21 26.69 5.00 6.21
N SER A 22 25.75 5.43 7.06
CA SER A 22 24.68 4.57 7.61
C SER A 22 23.67 4.13 6.54
N VAL A 23 23.37 5.00 5.56
CA VAL A 23 22.49 4.68 4.42
C VAL A 23 23.19 3.81 3.37
N HIS A 24 24.51 3.92 3.23
CA HIS A 24 25.32 3.04 2.37
C HIS A 24 25.76 1.75 3.09
N GLY A 25 25.39 1.60 4.35
CA GLY A 25 25.65 0.43 5.19
C GLY A 25 24.81 -0.75 4.72
N ASN A 26 25.50 -1.73 4.14
CA ASN A 26 24.96 -3.01 3.69
C ASN A 26 24.01 -2.89 2.50
N GLY A 27 24.58 -2.65 1.33
CA GLY A 27 24.10 -3.25 0.08
C GLY A 27 24.20 -4.78 0.14
N GLY A 28 23.58 -5.39 1.16
CA GLY A 28 23.08 -6.72 1.01
C GLY A 28 22.18 -6.64 -0.20
N VAL A 29 22.50 -7.44 -1.22
CA VAL A 29 21.57 -7.72 -2.30
C VAL A 29 20.30 -8.16 -1.61
N VAL A 30 19.37 -7.22 -1.40
CA VAL A 30 17.97 -7.52 -1.25
C VAL A 30 17.68 -8.09 -2.62
N GLU A 31 17.88 -9.40 -2.75
CA GLU A 31 17.26 -10.16 -3.79
C GLU A 31 15.81 -9.78 -3.61
N ALA A 32 15.36 -8.87 -4.47
CA ALA A 32 13.98 -8.44 -4.54
C ALA A 32 13.28 -9.76 -4.82
N ARG A 33 12.86 -10.43 -3.75
CA ARG A 33 12.12 -11.68 -3.81
C ARG A 33 10.96 -11.27 -4.67
N LYS A 34 11.02 -11.69 -5.93
CA LYS A 34 10.05 -11.32 -6.96
C LYS A 34 8.72 -11.54 -6.28
N GLU A 35 8.08 -10.46 -5.85
CA GLU A 35 6.82 -10.54 -5.14
C GLU A 35 5.97 -11.35 -6.10
N ARG A 36 5.48 -12.51 -5.64
CA ARG A 36 4.77 -13.43 -6.53
C ARG A 36 3.62 -12.64 -7.14
N GLU A 37 3.82 -12.21 -8.37
CA GLU A 37 2.84 -11.55 -9.19
C GLU A 37 1.76 -12.61 -9.40
N PHE A 38 0.54 -12.29 -8.99
CA PHE A 38 -0.60 -13.20 -8.92
C PHE A 38 -0.73 -13.99 -10.23
N ASP A 39 -0.85 -15.32 -10.13
CA ASP A 39 -0.83 -16.19 -11.31
C ASP A 39 -2.12 -16.09 -12.14
N TYR A 40 -3.25 -15.74 -11.51
CA TYR A 40 -4.53 -15.58 -12.20
C TYR A 40 -5.52 -14.76 -11.36
N PHE A 41 -6.52 -14.19 -12.04
CA PHE A 41 -7.68 -13.57 -11.41
C PHE A 41 -8.82 -14.58 -11.33
N ALA A 42 -9.46 -14.65 -10.17
CA ALA A 42 -10.71 -15.37 -10.00
C ALA A 42 -11.88 -14.40 -10.23
N LEU A 43 -12.72 -14.70 -11.22
CA LEU A 43 -14.00 -14.03 -11.38
C LEU A 43 -14.99 -14.59 -10.37
N SER A 44 -15.45 -13.76 -9.43
CA SER A 44 -16.52 -14.12 -8.50
C SER A 44 -17.86 -13.56 -9.01
N LEU A 45 -18.86 -14.43 -9.07
CA LEU A 45 -20.24 -14.06 -9.43
C LEU A 45 -21.13 -14.26 -8.20
N GLN A 46 -21.96 -13.26 -7.92
CA GLN A 46 -22.89 -13.31 -6.81
C GLN A 46 -24.22 -13.94 -7.26
N TRP A 47 -24.69 -14.96 -6.55
CA TRP A 47 -26.04 -15.49 -6.79
C TRP A 47 -27.08 -14.57 -6.15
N PRO A 48 -27.98 -13.95 -6.92
CA PRO A 48 -28.89 -12.98 -6.36
C PRO A 48 -29.92 -13.59 -5.40
N GLY A 49 -30.35 -14.82 -5.65
CA GLY A 49 -31.34 -15.50 -4.80
C GLY A 49 -30.87 -15.71 -3.36
N THR A 50 -29.56 -15.82 -3.11
CA THR A 50 -29.00 -15.85 -1.75
C THR A 50 -28.63 -14.46 -1.25
N TYR A 51 -28.10 -13.61 -2.13
CA TYR A 51 -27.68 -12.25 -1.77
C TYR A 51 -28.86 -11.37 -1.32
N CYS A 52 -30.01 -11.50 -1.96
CA CYS A 52 -31.16 -10.62 -1.75
C CYS A 52 -32.13 -11.08 -0.66
N GLN A 53 -31.89 -12.23 0.00
CA GLN A 53 -32.85 -12.85 0.94
C GLN A 53 -33.27 -11.94 2.10
N LYS A 54 -32.38 -11.06 2.55
CA LYS A 54 -32.63 -10.17 3.70
C LYS A 54 -32.85 -8.72 3.29
N THR A 55 -32.84 -8.41 1.99
CA THR A 55 -33.00 -7.04 1.52
C THR A 55 -34.47 -6.64 1.58
N ARG A 56 -34.78 -5.56 2.32
CA ARG A 56 -36.15 -5.06 2.50
C ARG A 56 -36.39 -3.65 1.97
N HIS A 57 -35.33 -2.91 1.64
CA HIS A 57 -35.42 -1.52 1.20
C HIS A 57 -35.06 -1.38 -0.27
N CYS A 58 -35.97 -0.80 -1.05
CA CYS A 58 -35.80 -0.56 -2.48
C CYS A 58 -35.02 0.75 -2.74
N CYS A 59 -34.09 0.71 -3.69
CA CYS A 59 -33.50 1.91 -4.31
C CYS A 59 -33.10 1.62 -5.76
N SER A 60 -32.92 2.66 -6.57
CA SER A 60 -32.60 2.51 -8.01
C SER A 60 -31.27 1.80 -8.28
N SER A 61 -30.33 1.90 -7.34
CA SER A 61 -28.99 1.29 -7.42
C SER A 61 -28.94 -0.17 -6.93
N ASN A 62 -29.98 -0.66 -6.25
CA ASN A 62 -30.00 -2.02 -5.72
C ASN A 62 -30.71 -2.98 -6.71
N ALA A 63 -29.98 -4.01 -7.13
CA ALA A 63 -30.46 -4.96 -8.11
C ALA A 63 -31.52 -5.94 -7.55
N CYS A 64 -31.61 -6.12 -6.23
CA CYS A 64 -32.53 -7.06 -5.59
C CYS A 64 -34.02 -6.82 -5.87
N PHE A 65 -34.39 -5.62 -6.33
CA PHE A 65 -35.77 -5.26 -6.66
C PHE A 65 -36.01 -5.09 -8.16
N ARG A 66 -35.04 -5.50 -9.00
CA ARG A 66 -35.20 -5.54 -10.45
C ARG A 66 -35.75 -6.91 -10.82
N GLY A 67 -36.99 -6.97 -11.33
CA GLY A 67 -37.73 -8.22 -11.58
C GLY A 67 -37.04 -9.26 -12.49
N TRP A 68 -35.98 -8.89 -13.21
CA TRP A 68 -35.18 -9.77 -14.06
C TRP A 68 -34.23 -10.70 -13.28
N ILE A 69 -34.03 -10.47 -11.99
CA ILE A 69 -33.10 -11.22 -11.13
C ILE A 69 -33.74 -12.47 -10.48
N MET A 70 -35.04 -12.71 -10.71
CA MET A 70 -35.78 -13.86 -10.19
C MET A 70 -36.33 -14.80 -11.30
N ALA A 71 -35.72 -14.81 -12.48
CA ALA A 71 -36.04 -15.76 -13.55
C ALA A 71 -35.02 -16.90 -13.61
#